data_AF-A0AAD9VTG9-F1
#
_entry.id   AF-A0AAD9VTG9-F1
#
_cell.length_a   1.000
_cell.length_b   1.000
_cell.length_c   1.000
_cell.angle_alpha   90.00
_cell.angle_beta   90.00
_cell.angle_gamma   90.00
#
_symmetry.space_group_name_H-M   'P 1'
#
loop_
_entity.id
_entity.type
_entity.pdbx_description
1 polymer ?
#
loop_
_entity_poly.entity_id
_entity_poly.type
_entity_poly.pdbx_seq_one_letter_code
_entity_poly.pdbx_strand_id
1 'polypeptide(L)'
;MKFGSWTYDGNQLDLVLDETGGDLSDFIMNGEWYLMGMPGQKNTIVYQCCPEPYVDVTFTIQIRRRTLYYFFNLIVPCVLISSMALLGFTLPPDSGEKLTLALYGPRIETRDWRPGQSTFTKELREASSALAAIE
;
A
#
# COMPACT_ATOMS: atom_id res chain seq x y z
N MET A 1 1.00 -11.17 19.38
CA MET A 1 0.96 -10.58 20.73
C MET A 1 1.20 -11.68 21.74
N LYS A 2 2.07 -11.46 22.73
CA LYS A 2 2.45 -12.45 23.73
C LYS A 2 1.96 -11.98 25.10
N PHE A 3 1.14 -12.80 25.77
CA PHE A 3 0.64 -12.55 27.12
C PHE A 3 1.18 -13.63 28.05
N GLY A 4 1.64 -13.24 29.24
CA GLY A 4 2.18 -14.17 30.22
C GLY A 4 2.37 -13.47 31.57
N SER A 5 2.45 -14.25 32.63
CA SER A 5 2.79 -13.74 33.96
C SER A 5 4.28 -13.36 34.01
N TRP A 6 4.57 -12.23 34.66
CA TRP A 6 5.96 -11.79 34.88
C TRP A 6 6.58 -12.41 36.14
N THR A 7 5.78 -12.58 37.20
CA THR A 7 6.26 -12.98 38.54
C THR A 7 5.85 -14.39 38.95
N TYR A 8 4.83 -14.96 38.31
CA TYR A 8 4.29 -16.28 38.66
C TYR A 8 4.81 -17.33 37.68
N ASP A 9 5.31 -18.43 38.23
CA ASP A 9 5.69 -19.62 37.47
C ASP A 9 4.47 -20.50 37.12
N GLY A 10 4.68 -21.46 36.22
CA GLY A 10 3.65 -22.35 35.71
C GLY A 10 3.04 -23.31 36.75
N ASN A 11 3.64 -23.47 37.94
CA ASN A 11 3.02 -24.24 39.02
C ASN A 11 2.07 -23.39 39.88
N GLN A 12 2.25 -22.07 39.90
CA GLN A 12 1.40 -21.15 40.64
C GLN A 12 0.25 -20.61 39.78
N LEU A 13 0.48 -20.43 38.48
CA LEU A 13 -0.49 -19.87 37.56
C LEU A 13 -0.46 -20.62 36.24
N ASP A 14 -1.58 -21.28 35.90
CA ASP A 14 -1.75 -21.95 34.61
C ASP A 14 -2.67 -21.14 33.70
N LEU A 15 -2.16 -20.75 32.54
CA LEU A 15 -2.94 -20.10 31.49
C LEU A 15 -3.51 -21.17 30.56
N VAL A 16 -4.83 -21.20 30.44
CA VAL A 16 -5.55 -22.10 29.55
C VAL A 16 -6.29 -21.25 28.51
N LEU A 17 -6.14 -21.61 27.23
CA LEU A 17 -6.96 -21.01 26.18
C LEU A 17 -8.31 -21.73 26.17
N ASP A 18 -9.39 -20.96 26.26
CA ASP A 18 -10.77 -21.46 26.17
C ASP A 18 -11.11 -21.88 24.74
N GLU A 19 -10.71 -21.06 23.77
CA GLU A 19 -10.83 -21.35 22.33
C GLU A 19 -9.45 -21.33 21.65
N THR A 20 -9.31 -22.05 20.53
CA THR A 20 -8.08 -22.11 19.74
C THR A 20 -7.72 -20.80 19.04
N GLY A 21 -8.57 -19.77 19.16
CA GLY A 21 -8.37 -18.44 18.60
C GLY A 21 -8.92 -17.35 19.51
N GLY A 22 -8.58 -16.10 19.18
CA GLY A 22 -9.23 -14.94 19.78
C GLY A 22 -10.63 -14.76 19.19
N ASP A 23 -11.58 -14.30 20.02
CA ASP A 23 -12.92 -13.94 19.56
C ASP A 23 -12.83 -12.78 18.55
N LEU A 24 -13.48 -12.97 17.41
CA LEU A 24 -13.52 -12.03 16.29
C LEU A 24 -14.92 -11.43 16.09
N SER A 25 -15.89 -11.75 16.94
CA SER A 25 -17.29 -11.34 16.78
C SER A 25 -17.48 -9.82 16.84
N ASP A 26 -16.74 -9.13 17.71
CA ASP A 26 -16.74 -7.67 17.82
C ASP A 26 -15.72 -6.97 16.87
N PHE A 27 -15.12 -7.70 15.94
CA PHE A 27 -14.16 -7.11 15.02
C PHE A 27 -14.85 -6.23 13.97
N ILE A 28 -14.62 -4.91 14.06
CA ILE A 28 -15.04 -3.95 13.05
C ILE A 28 -14.19 -4.13 11.80
N MET A 29 -14.81 -4.66 10.74
CA MET A 29 -14.16 -4.81 9.45
C MET A 29 -13.76 -3.45 8.87
N ASN A 30 -12.46 -3.22 8.72
CA ASN A 30 -11.93 -2.04 8.06
C ASN A 30 -11.78 -2.28 6.55
N GLY A 31 -11.97 -1.23 5.73
CA GLY A 31 -11.87 -1.29 4.27
C GLY A 31 -10.48 -1.61 3.71
N GLU A 32 -9.44 -1.53 4.54
CA GLU A 32 -8.04 -1.67 4.15
C GLU A 32 -7.44 -3.06 4.42
N TRP A 33 -8.00 -3.83 5.37
CA TRP A 33 -7.40 -5.09 5.82
C TRP A 33 -8.46 -6.19 5.97
N TYR A 34 -8.21 -7.34 5.36
CA TYR A 34 -8.92 -8.58 5.65
C TYR A 34 -8.27 -9.25 6.86
N LEU A 35 -9.06 -9.49 7.91
CA LEU A 35 -8.66 -10.36 8.99
C LEU A 35 -8.92 -11.81 8.57
N MET A 36 -7.85 -12.60 8.39
CA MET A 36 -7.95 -14.01 8.01
C MET A 36 -8.21 -14.91 9.22
N GLY A 37 -7.73 -14.48 10.40
CA GLY A 37 -7.92 -15.19 11.65
C GLY A 37 -6.93 -14.73 12.72
N MET A 38 -7.17 -15.16 13.96
CA MET A 38 -6.29 -14.92 15.09
C MET A 38 -6.06 -16.22 15.89
N PRO A 39 -5.25 -17.17 15.41
CA PRO A 39 -4.91 -18.36 16.19
C PRO A 39 -4.13 -17.99 17.47
N GLY A 40 -4.53 -18.60 18.58
CA GLY A 40 -3.84 -18.54 19.86
C GLY A 40 -3.06 -19.83 20.12
N GLN A 41 -1.80 -19.71 20.56
CA GLN A 41 -0.98 -20.86 20.95
C GLN A 41 -0.46 -20.67 22.37
N LYS A 42 -0.65 -21.68 23.21
CA LYS A 42 0.03 -21.79 24.51
C LYS A 42 1.44 -22.28 24.28
N ASN A 43 2.40 -21.66 24.93
CA ASN A 43 3.80 -22.02 24.89
C ASN A 43 4.37 -22.02 26.31
N THR A 44 5.18 -23.02 26.63
CA THR A 44 5.80 -23.17 27.94
C THR A 44 7.31 -23.08 27.77
N ILE A 45 7.93 -22.04 28.34
CA ILE A 45 9.36 -21.76 28.20
C ILE A 45 10.03 -21.86 29.56
N VAL A 46 11.13 -22.60 29.63
CA VAL A 46 12.05 -22.56 30.78
C VAL A 46 13.19 -21.60 30.43
N TYR A 47 13.37 -20.57 31.23
CA TYR A 47 14.42 -19.57 31.02
C TYR A 47 15.74 -20.00 31.68
N GLN A 48 16.89 -19.47 31.23
CA GLN A 48 18.18 -19.80 31.85
C GLN A 48 18.36 -19.21 33.26
N CYS A 49 17.57 -18.20 33.63
CA CYS A 49 17.65 -17.57 34.95
C CYS A 49 17.05 -18.45 36.06
N CYS A 50 16.10 -19.33 35.74
CA CYS A 50 15.29 -20.07 36.70
C CYS A 50 14.89 -21.44 36.12
N PRO A 51 15.02 -22.55 36.87
CA PRO A 51 14.62 -23.88 36.39
C PRO A 51 13.11 -24.08 36.27
N GLU A 52 12.30 -23.13 36.73
CA GLU A 52 10.84 -23.21 36.69
C GLU A 52 10.27 -22.90 35.29
N PRO A 53 9.24 -23.63 34.84
CA PRO A 53 8.57 -23.38 33.57
C PRO A 53 7.65 -22.16 33.66
N TYR A 54 7.80 -21.22 32.72
CA TYR A 54 6.89 -20.08 32.55
C TYR A 54 5.91 -20.36 31.41
N VAL A 55 4.62 -20.13 31.66
CA VAL A 55 3.57 -20.28 30.67
C VAL A 55 3.26 -18.94 30.01
N ASP A 56 3.17 -18.95 28.69
CA ASP A 56 2.77 -17.80 27.89
C ASP A 56 1.78 -18.20 26.80
N VAL A 57 0.94 -17.24 26.41
CA VAL A 57 -0.04 -17.37 25.33
C VAL A 57 0.31 -16.36 24.25
N THR A 58 0.58 -16.87 23.06
CA THR A 58 0.91 -16.07 21.89
C THR A 58 -0.24 -16.09 20.89
N PHE A 59 -0.85 -14.93 20.67
CA PHE A 59 -1.84 -14.71 19.61
C PHE A 59 -1.18 -14.19 18.35
N THR A 60 -1.37 -14.89 17.23
CA THR A 60 -0.87 -14.46 15.93
C THR A 60 -2.01 -13.86 15.12
N ILE A 61 -1.94 -12.57 14.82
CA ILE A 61 -2.97 -11.92 14.00
C ILE A 61 -2.59 -12.07 12.52
N GLN A 62 -3.42 -12.77 11.76
CA GLN A 62 -3.21 -12.94 10.33
C GLN A 62 -4.05 -11.91 9.56
N ILE A 63 -3.38 -10.90 9.00
CA ILE A 63 -4.02 -9.84 8.20
C ILE A 63 -3.54 -9.88 6.75
N ARG A 64 -4.45 -9.57 5.82
CA ARG A 64 -4.17 -9.45 4.38
C ARG A 64 -4.60 -8.06 3.88
N ARG A 65 -3.75 -7.37 3.11
CA ARG A 65 -4.08 -6.05 2.51
C ARG A 65 -5.24 -6.14 1.51
N ARG A 66 -6.18 -5.20 1.57
CA ARG A 66 -7.18 -4.89 0.53
C ARG A 66 -6.62 -3.83 -0.41
N THR A 67 -6.02 -4.24 -1.52
CA THR A 67 -5.49 -3.28 -2.51
C THR A 67 -6.56 -2.71 -3.44
N LEU A 68 -7.78 -3.26 -3.47
CA LEU A 68 -8.79 -2.92 -4.47
C LEU A 68 -9.20 -1.44 -4.46
N TYR A 69 -9.41 -0.84 -3.28
CA TYR A 69 -9.82 0.57 -3.20
C TYR A 69 -8.71 1.52 -3.67
N TYR A 70 -7.48 1.27 -3.25
CA TYR A 70 -6.30 2.02 -3.71
C TYR A 70 -6.06 1.80 -5.21
N PHE A 71 -6.22 0.57 -5.69
CA PHE A 71 -6.03 0.20 -7.09
C PHE A 71 -7.00 0.96 -8.01
N PHE A 72 -8.30 0.99 -7.70
CA PHE A 72 -9.25 1.78 -8.50
C PHE A 72 -8.97 3.29 -8.43
N ASN A 73 -8.69 3.83 -7.25
CA ASN A 73 -8.42 5.26 -7.11
C ASN A 73 -7.10 5.71 -7.78
N LEU A 74 -6.12 4.82 -7.94
CA LEU A 74 -4.85 5.11 -8.62
C LEU A 74 -4.89 4.80 -10.12
N ILE A 75 -5.57 3.73 -10.55
CA ILE A 75 -5.57 3.30 -11.95
C ILE A 75 -6.57 4.07 -12.79
N VAL A 76 -7.74 4.40 -12.25
CA VAL A 76 -8.74 5.20 -12.96
C VAL A 76 -8.14 6.53 -13.45
N PRO A 77 -7.47 7.37 -12.62
CA PRO A 77 -6.87 8.60 -13.13
C PRO A 77 -5.74 8.33 -14.15
N CYS A 78 -4.91 7.30 -13.93
CA CYS A 78 -3.84 6.94 -14.88
C CYS A 78 -4.37 6.53 -16.26
N VAL A 79 -5.44 5.73 -16.31
CA VAL A 79 -6.07 5.28 -17.56
C VAL A 79 -6.79 6.44 -18.24
N LEU A 80 -7.48 7.29 -17.47
CA LEU A 80 -8.15 8.49 -18.01
C LEU A 80 -7.13 9.44 -18.66
N ILE A 81 -6.03 9.78 -17.97
CA ILE A 81 -4.98 10.65 -18.50
C ILE A 81 -4.35 10.04 -19.76
N SER A 82 -4.05 8.74 -19.74
CA SER A 82 -3.48 8.04 -20.89
C SER A 82 -4.44 8.03 -22.09
N SER A 83 -5.74 7.83 -21.85
CA SER A 83 -6.78 7.86 -22.89
C SER A 83 -6.95 9.26 -23.50
N MET A 84 -6.94 10.31 -22.67
CA MET A 84 -7.05 11.69 -23.14
C MET A 84 -5.82 12.09 -23.98
N ALA A 85 -4.63 11.63 -23.60
CA ALA A 85 -3.42 11.87 -24.38
C ALA A 85 -3.45 11.14 -25.73
N LEU A 86 -3.85 9.87 -25.75
CA LEU A 86 -4.04 9.11 -27.00
C LEU A 86 -5.08 9.77 -27.90
N LEU A 87 -6.23 10.17 -27.35
CA LEU A 87 -7.25 10.91 -28.07
C LEU A 87 -6.70 12.22 -28.66
N GLY A 88 -5.88 12.95 -27.91
CA GLY A 88 -5.20 14.17 -28.38
C GLY A 88 -4.13 13.94 -29.46
N PHE A 89 -3.56 12.73 -29.56
CA PHE A 89 -2.70 12.34 -30.68
C PHE A 89 -3.49 11.81 -31.89
N THR A 90 -4.65 11.19 -31.65
CA THR A 90 -5.50 10.63 -32.72
C THR A 90 -6.45 11.63 -33.35
N LEU A 91 -6.79 12.73 -32.67
CA LEU A 91 -7.36 13.92 -33.31
C LEU A 91 -6.19 14.65 -33.99
N PRO A 92 -6.05 14.60 -35.33
CA PRO A 92 -5.08 15.44 -36.01
C PRO A 92 -5.40 16.92 -35.67
N PRO A 93 -4.41 17.73 -35.28
CA PRO A 93 -4.62 19.12 -34.91
C PRO A 93 -4.87 19.95 -36.17
N ASP A 94 -6.08 19.87 -36.71
CA ASP A 94 -6.58 20.78 -37.75
C ASP A 94 -7.43 21.92 -37.16
N SER A 95 -7.39 22.12 -35.85
CA SER A 95 -7.99 23.29 -35.21
C SER A 95 -7.09 23.84 -34.10
N GLY A 96 -6.42 24.95 -34.41
CA GLY A 96 -6.78 26.19 -33.70
C GLY A 96 -5.68 26.96 -32.98
N GLU A 97 -5.01 26.39 -31.98
CA GLU A 97 -4.32 27.24 -30.97
C GLU A 97 -2.80 27.01 -30.82
N LYS A 98 -2.21 26.01 -31.49
CA LYS A 98 -0.76 25.79 -31.48
C LYS A 98 0.01 26.37 -32.67
N LEU A 99 -0.66 26.71 -33.78
CA LEU A 99 0.00 27.26 -34.97
C LEU A 99 0.13 28.80 -34.95
N THR A 100 -0.77 29.50 -34.26
CA THR A 100 -0.76 30.99 -34.21
C THR A 100 0.32 31.54 -33.27
N LEU A 101 0.66 30.82 -32.20
CA LEU A 101 1.72 31.23 -31.27
C LEU A 101 3.13 31.08 -31.84
N ALA A 102 3.31 30.24 -32.85
CA ALA A 102 4.59 30.06 -33.54
C ALA A 102 4.83 31.09 -34.67
N LEU A 103 3.77 31.73 -35.18
CA LEU A 103 3.83 32.71 -36.27
C LEU A 103 3.95 34.17 -35.78
N TYR A 104 3.48 34.48 -34.56
CA TYR A 104 3.50 35.85 -34.02
C TYR A 104 4.42 36.07 -32.80
N GLY A 105 5.12 35.04 -32.33
CA GLY A 105 6.14 35.18 -31.28
C GLY A 105 7.47 35.70 -31.86
N PRO A 106 8.08 36.78 -31.31
CA PRO A 106 9.32 37.32 -31.84
C PRO A 106 10.40 36.23 -31.87
N ARG A 107 10.99 36.08 -33.04
CA ARG A 107 12.14 35.22 -33.36
C ARG A 107 13.35 35.62 -32.50
N ILE A 108 13.44 35.10 -31.28
CA ILE A 108 14.63 35.20 -30.44
C ILE A 108 14.80 33.86 -29.69
N GLU A 109 15.95 33.23 -29.94
CA GLU A 109 16.52 32.04 -29.27
C GLU A 109 15.86 30.67 -29.47
N THR A 110 15.83 30.19 -30.72
CA THR A 110 15.84 28.76 -31.03
C THR A 110 17.21 28.16 -30.73
N ARG A 111 17.51 27.79 -29.48
CA ARG A 111 18.67 26.93 -29.19
C ARG A 111 18.49 25.80 -28.18
N ASP A 112 17.26 25.53 -27.72
CA ASP A 112 17.00 24.36 -26.86
C ASP A 112 15.71 23.59 -27.21
N TRP A 113 15.41 23.47 -28.51
CA TRP A 113 14.34 22.59 -29.00
C TRP A 113 14.93 21.29 -29.54
N ARG A 114 15.14 20.30 -28.66
CA ARG A 114 15.31 18.90 -29.09
C ARG A 114 13.94 18.39 -29.59
N PRO A 115 13.83 17.89 -30.83
CA PRO A 115 12.58 17.36 -31.34
C PRO A 115 12.30 16.03 -30.66
N GLY A 116 11.24 15.95 -29.86
CA GLY A 116 10.76 14.67 -29.31
C GLY A 116 10.40 14.64 -27.82
N GLN A 117 10.41 15.77 -27.11
CA GLN A 117 9.99 15.78 -25.70
C GLN A 117 8.64 16.48 -25.54
N SER A 118 7.58 15.71 -25.79
CA SER A 118 6.25 16.09 -25.31
C SER A 118 6.32 16.23 -23.78
N THR A 119 5.71 17.28 -23.25
CA THR A 119 5.47 17.49 -21.82
C THR A 119 4.94 16.23 -21.12
N PHE A 120 4.27 15.35 -21.88
CA PHE A 120 3.81 14.03 -21.49
C PHE A 120 4.90 13.04 -21.02
N THR A 121 6.13 13.12 -21.55
CA THR A 121 7.25 12.28 -21.09
C THR A 121 7.74 12.66 -19.69
N LYS A 122 7.48 13.90 -19.24
CA LYS A 122 7.77 14.34 -17.87
C LYS A 122 6.70 13.85 -16.89
N GLU A 123 5.43 13.97 -17.26
CA GLU A 123 4.28 13.47 -16.49
C GLU A 123 4.31 11.95 -16.31
N LEU A 124 4.65 11.18 -17.37
CA LEU A 124 4.82 9.72 -17.27
C LEU A 124 6.01 9.32 -16.38
N ARG A 125 7.07 10.14 -16.35
CA ARG A 125 8.21 9.92 -15.46
C ARG A 125 7.83 10.21 -14.00
N GLU A 126 7.04 11.25 -13.76
CA GLU A 126 6.51 11.58 -12.42
C GLU A 126 5.53 10.51 -11.91
N ALA A 127 4.62 10.05 -12.77
CA ALA A 127 3.70 8.96 -12.45
C ALA A 127 4.45 7.63 -12.20
N SER A 128 5.50 7.34 -12.99
CA SER A 128 6.36 6.16 -12.76
C SER A 128 7.15 6.27 -11.46
N SER A 129 7.63 7.46 -11.07
CA SER A 129 8.30 7.65 -9.78
C SER A 129 7.32 7.58 -8.60
N ALA A 130 6.07 8.01 -8.77
CA ALA A 130 5.04 7.88 -7.75
C ALA A 130 4.61 6.42 -7.54
N LEU A 131 4.57 5.62 -8.60
CA LEU A 131 4.30 4.17 -8.51
C LEU A 131 5.45 3.40 -7.85
N ALA A 132 6.71 3.77 -8.12
CA ALA A 132 7.88 3.16 -7.48
C ALA A 132 8.02 3.50 -5.99
N ALA A 133 7.30 4.51 -5.49
CA ALA A 133 7.28 4.88 -4.07
C ALA A 133 6.20 4.12 -3.27
N ILE A 134 5.36 3.32 -3.94
CA ILE A 134 4.26 2.57 -3.32
C ILE A 134 4.61 1.07 -3.12
N GLU A 135 5.71 0.61 -3.73
CA GLU A 135 6.28 -0.74 -3.59
C GLU A 135 7.38 -0.78 -2.51
#